data_AF-A0A353ZWP5-F1
#
_entry.id   AF-A0A353ZWP5-F1
#
_cell.length_a   1.000
_cell.length_b   1.000
_cell.length_c   1.000
_cell.angle_alpha   90.00
_cell.angle_beta   90.00
_cell.angle_gamma   90.00
#
_symmetry.space_group_name_H-M   'P 1'
#
loop_
_entity.id
_entity.type
_entity.pdbx_description
1 polymer ?
#
loop_
_entity_poly.entity_id
_entity_poly.type
_entity_poly.pdbx_seq_one_letter_code
_entity_poly.pdbx_strand_id
1 'polypeptide(L)'
;MDALWKQDVLGEGFEQLELSLPDNAVATLVRYQSDEETDPEPVAAGADVLYVHGWSNYFFQRKLASFWHRNGARFFALDLHNYGRSLRP
;
A
#
# COMPACT_ATOMS: atom_id res chain seq x y z
N MET A 1 1.65 19.90 3.07
CA MET A 1 2.90 19.17 3.33
C MET A 1 3.03 18.20 2.17
N ASP A 2 4.07 18.34 1.36
CA ASP A 2 4.33 17.37 0.30
C ASP A 2 4.71 16.06 0.96
N ALA A 3 3.76 15.13 0.92
CA ALA A 3 3.92 13.78 1.42
C ALA A 3 4.97 13.06 0.57
N LEU A 4 6.18 12.87 1.12
CA LEU A 4 7.27 12.21 0.40
C LEU A 4 7.09 10.69 0.49
N TRP A 5 6.72 10.08 -0.64
CA TRP A 5 6.80 8.64 -0.83
C TRP A 5 8.26 8.19 -0.76
N LYS A 6 8.52 7.10 -0.05
CA LYS A 6 9.84 6.47 0.03
C LYS A 6 9.75 5.01 -0.33
N GLN A 7 10.87 4.42 -0.75
CA GLN A 7 10.92 2.99 -1.04
C GLN A 7 10.45 2.16 0.16
N ASP A 8 9.65 1.14 -0.14
CA ASP A 8 9.16 0.21 0.86
C ASP A 8 10.08 -1.02 1.02
N VAL A 9 10.02 -1.67 2.19
CA VAL A 9 10.76 -2.91 2.47
C VAL A 9 10.34 -4.10 1.60
N LEU A 10 9.17 -4.04 0.95
CA LEU A 10 8.73 -5.06 -0.01
C LEU A 10 9.52 -5.03 -1.33
N GLY A 11 10.36 -4.01 -1.54
CA GLY A 11 11.27 -3.90 -2.66
C GLY A 11 10.68 -3.18 -3.85
N GLU A 12 11.13 -3.55 -5.05
CA GLU A 12 10.78 -2.90 -6.31
C GLU A 12 9.26 -2.77 -6.51
N GLY A 13 8.88 -1.57 -6.97
CA GLY A 13 7.51 -1.17 -7.21
C GLY A 13 6.68 -0.87 -5.95
N PHE A 14 7.20 -1.08 -4.75
CA PHE A 14 6.51 -0.70 -3.52
C PHE A 14 7.10 0.57 -2.93
N GLU A 15 6.21 1.48 -2.57
CA GLU A 15 6.54 2.70 -1.86
C GLU A 15 5.61 2.86 -0.66
N GLN A 16 6.07 3.60 0.33
CA GLN A 16 5.33 3.88 1.55
C GLN A 16 5.31 5.37 1.86
N LEU A 17 4.24 5.79 2.51
CA LEU A 17 4.02 7.11 3.03
C LEU A 17 3.60 7.00 4.48
N GLU A 18 4.33 7.67 5.36
CA GLU A 18 3.94 7.78 6.76
C GLU A 18 2.88 8.88 6.91
N LEU A 19 1.77 8.53 7.58
CA LEU A 19 0.67 9.43 7.87
C LEU A 19 0.74 9.81 9.35
N SER A 20 0.87 11.11 9.63
CA SER A 20 0.74 11.63 10.99
C SER A 20 -0.74 11.61 11.40
N LEU A 21 -1.01 10.99 12.55
CA LEU A 21 -2.34 10.93 13.16
C LEU A 21 -2.35 11.77 14.46
N PRO A 22 -3.53 12.01 15.06
CA PRO A 22 -3.62 12.59 16.40
C PRO A 22 -2.80 11.82 17.44
N ASP A 23 -2.50 12.46 18.58
CA ASP A 23 -1.78 11.87 19.70
C ASP A 23 -0.38 11.31 19.37
N ASN A 24 0.27 11.89 18.36
CA ASN A 24 1.56 11.43 17.82
C ASN A 24 1.55 9.96 17.32
N ALA A 25 0.36 9.41 17.06
CA ALA A 25 0.22 8.14 16.39
C ALA A 25 0.61 8.25 14.91
N VAL A 26 0.94 7.11 14.31
CA VAL A 26 1.21 7.02 12.89
C VAL A 26 0.47 5.86 12.25
N ALA A 27 0.15 6.00 10.97
CA ALA A 27 -0.18 4.90 10.08
C ALA A 27 0.78 4.92 8.89
N THR A 28 0.85 3.82 8.14
CA THR A 28 1.67 3.75 6.94
C THR A 28 0.82 3.32 5.77
N LEU A 29 0.71 4.19 4.77
CA LEU A 29 0.10 3.86 3.49
C LEU A 29 1.18 3.27 2.59
N VAL A 30 1.00 2.06 2.11
CA VAL A 30 1.83 1.41 1.10
C VAL A 30 1.10 1.53 -0.23
N ARG A 31 1.82 1.82 -1.31
CA ARG A 31 1.30 1.73 -2.69
C ARG A 31 2.16 0.80 -3.52
N TYR A 32 1.55 0.24 -4.55
CA TYR A 32 2.27 -0.49 -5.59
C TYR A 32 2.19 0.29 -6.90
N GLN A 33 3.36 0.58 -7.47
CA GLN A 33 3.56 1.23 -8.76
C GLN A 33 4.62 0.46 -9.52
N SER A 34 4.24 -0.17 -10.61
CA SER A 34 5.12 -0.99 -11.43
C SER A 34 4.86 -0.72 -12.90
N ASP A 35 5.90 -0.87 -13.72
CA ASP A 35 5.79 -0.89 -15.19
C ASP A 35 5.30 -2.26 -15.71
N GLU A 36 4.82 -3.15 -14.83
CA GLU A 36 4.16 -4.40 -15.19
C GLU A 36 2.95 -4.13 -16.11
N GLU A 37 2.85 -4.88 -17.21
CA GLU A 37 1.74 -4.77 -18.16
C GLU A 37 0.39 -5.12 -17.52
N THR A 38 -0.63 -4.33 -17.84
CA THR A 38 -2.02 -4.61 -17.48
C THR A 38 -2.62 -5.68 -18.41
N ASP A 39 -3.62 -6.40 -17.91
CA ASP A 39 -4.37 -7.36 -18.71
C ASP A 39 -5.12 -6.66 -19.87
N PRO A 40 -5.36 -7.35 -21.01
CA PRO A 40 -5.99 -6.72 -22.20
C PRO A 40 -7.39 -6.15 -21.95
N GLU A 41 -8.14 -6.74 -21.02
CA GLU A 41 -9.46 -6.29 -20.60
C GLU A 41 -9.48 -6.13 -19.07
N PRO A 42 -8.91 -5.03 -18.55
CA PRO A 42 -8.75 -4.84 -17.11
C PRO A 42 -10.10 -4.55 -16.44
N VAL A 43 -10.53 -5.44 -15.54
CA VAL A 43 -11.87 -5.36 -14.92
C VAL A 43 -12.01 -4.25 -13.87
N ALA A 44 -10.92 -3.63 -13.45
CA ALA A 44 -10.88 -2.62 -12.40
C ALA A 44 -10.14 -1.34 -12.84
N ALA A 45 -10.08 -1.06 -14.16
CA ALA A 45 -9.43 0.13 -14.70
C ALA A 45 -9.96 1.43 -14.06
N GLY A 46 -9.04 2.23 -13.51
CA GLY A 46 -9.37 3.51 -12.87
C GLY A 46 -9.91 3.40 -11.45
N ALA A 47 -10.06 2.18 -10.90
CA ALA A 47 -10.44 1.98 -9.50
C ALA A 47 -9.26 2.21 -8.54
N ASP A 48 -9.59 2.58 -7.32
CA ASP A 48 -8.68 2.56 -6.17
C ASP A 48 -9.03 1.40 -5.26
N VAL A 49 -8.02 0.60 -4.91
CA VAL A 49 -8.17 -0.50 -3.95
C VAL A 49 -7.38 -0.16 -2.71
N LEU A 50 -8.04 -0.17 -1.55
CA LEU A 50 -7.40 -0.04 -0.25
C LEU A 50 -7.53 -1.35 0.53
N TYR A 51 -6.42 -2.05 0.72
CA TYR A 51 -6.35 -3.19 1.63
C TYR A 51 -6.21 -2.70 3.08
N VAL A 52 -7.11 -3.16 3.95
CA VAL A 52 -7.07 -2.93 5.40
C VAL A 52 -6.91 -4.27 6.10
N HIS A 53 -5.91 -4.40 6.96
CA HIS A 53 -5.63 -5.65 7.67
C HIS A 53 -6.51 -5.84 8.92
N GLY A 54 -6.59 -7.08 9.42
CA GLY A 54 -7.24 -7.42 10.68
C GLY A 54 -6.35 -7.25 11.93
N TRP A 55 -6.87 -7.65 13.10
CA TRP A 55 -6.34 -7.32 14.43
C TRP A 55 -4.87 -7.67 14.73
N SER A 56 -4.25 -8.67 14.10
CA SER A 56 -2.86 -9.04 14.37
C SER A 56 -2.10 -9.29 13.08
N ASN A 57 -2.20 -8.37 12.14
CA ASN A 57 -1.63 -8.49 10.81
C ASN A 57 -1.09 -7.14 10.30
N TYR A 58 -0.47 -7.16 9.13
CA TYR A 58 -0.03 -6.00 8.36
C TYR A 58 0.06 -6.40 6.87
N PHE A 59 0.30 -5.44 5.97
CA PHE A 59 0.41 -5.78 4.55
C PHE A 59 1.81 -6.28 4.16
N PHE A 60 1.85 -7.48 3.58
CA PHE A 60 3.06 -8.08 2.99
C PHE A 60 2.77 -8.90 1.71
N GLN A 61 1.52 -8.90 1.23
CA GLN A 61 1.09 -9.79 0.15
C GLN A 61 1.36 -9.19 -1.24
N ARG A 62 2.62 -9.23 -1.70
CA ARG A 62 3.04 -8.65 -2.99
C ARG A 62 2.19 -9.10 -4.19
N LYS A 63 1.83 -10.39 -4.24
CA LYS A 63 1.00 -10.95 -5.32
C LYS A 63 -0.42 -10.36 -5.37
N LEU A 64 -0.97 -9.92 -4.23
CA LEU A 64 -2.29 -9.29 -4.19
C LEU A 64 -2.24 -7.88 -4.82
N ALA A 65 -1.17 -7.13 -4.56
CA ALA A 65 -0.97 -5.83 -5.18
C ALA A 65 -0.79 -5.95 -6.70
N SER A 66 0.07 -6.88 -7.16
CA SER A 66 0.26 -7.16 -8.59
C SER A 66 -1.03 -7.63 -9.26
N PHE A 67 -1.84 -8.46 -8.59
CA PHE A 67 -3.15 -8.86 -9.10
C PHE A 67 -4.05 -7.64 -9.39
N TRP A 68 -4.18 -6.70 -8.43
CA TRP A 68 -5.00 -5.50 -8.63
C TRP A 68 -4.41 -4.55 -9.68
N HIS A 69 -3.08 -4.39 -9.68
CA HIS A 69 -2.37 -3.58 -10.68
C HIS A 69 -2.60 -4.09 -12.11
N ARG A 70 -2.43 -5.39 -12.34
CA ARG A 70 -2.69 -6.01 -13.65
C ARG A 70 -4.15 -5.84 -14.10
N ASN A 71 -5.08 -5.80 -13.15
CA ASN A 71 -6.50 -5.52 -13.42
C ASN A 71 -6.82 -4.01 -13.58
N GLY A 72 -5.80 -3.15 -13.66
CA GLY A 72 -5.93 -1.71 -13.94
C GLY A 72 -6.26 -0.84 -12.73
N ALA A 73 -6.25 -1.41 -11.52
CA ALA A 73 -6.51 -0.66 -10.29
C ALA A 73 -5.23 -0.06 -9.70
N ARG A 74 -5.35 1.12 -9.09
CA ARG A 74 -4.30 1.68 -8.22
C ARG A 74 -4.40 1.01 -6.86
N PHE A 75 -3.38 0.26 -6.49
CA PHE A 75 -3.38 -0.51 -5.26
C PHE A 75 -2.70 0.24 -4.11
N PHE A 76 -3.40 0.26 -2.97
CA PHE A 76 -2.91 0.76 -1.70
C PHE A 76 -3.16 -0.26 -0.58
N ALA A 77 -2.33 -0.23 0.45
CA ALA A 77 -2.56 -0.95 1.70
C ALA A 77 -2.26 -0.05 2.88
N LEU A 78 -2.99 -0.22 3.98
CA LEU A 78 -2.80 0.55 5.21
C LEU A 78 -2.32 -0.34 6.33
N ASP A 79 -1.09 -0.11 6.80
CA ASP A 79 -0.65 -0.57 8.11
C ASP A 79 -1.23 0.40 9.15
N LEU A 80 -2.15 -0.10 9.98
CA LEU A 80 -2.83 0.67 11.03
C LEU A 80 -1.84 1.04 12.16
N HIS A 81 -2.25 2.01 12.98
CA HIS A 81 -1.48 2.39 14.18
C HIS A 81 -1.14 1.18 15.06
N ASN A 82 0.13 1.09 15.45
CA ASN A 82 0.73 -0.02 16.21
C ASN A 82 0.84 -1.35 15.44
N TYR A 83 0.84 -1.33 14.11
CA TYR A 83 1.04 -2.53 13.28
C TYR A 83 2.05 -2.29 12.16
N GLY A 84 2.74 -3.36 11.74
CA GLY A 84 3.66 -3.35 10.61
C GLY A 84 4.69 -2.22 10.68
N ARG A 85 4.73 -1.39 9.63
CA ARG A 85 5.64 -0.23 9.52
C ARG A 85 5.32 0.91 10.50
N SER A 86 4.14 0.88 11.10
CA SER A 86 3.66 1.85 12.08
C SER A 86 3.95 1.46 13.52
N LEU A 87 4.72 0.39 13.74
CA LEU A 87 5.27 0.08 15.07
C LEU A 87 6.26 1.16 15.50
N ARG A 88 6.20 1.50 16.79
CA ARG A 88 7.12 2.42 17.46
C ARG A 88 7.78 1.68 18.64
N PRO A 89 9.09 1.87 18.88
CA PRO A 89 9.80 1.26 20.00
C PRO A 89 9.34 1.80 21.35
#